data_AF-A0A817ME32-F1
#
_entry.id   AF-A0A817ME32-F1
#
_cell.length_a   1.000
_cell.length_b   1.000
_cell.length_c   1.000
_cell.angle_alpha   90.00
_cell.angle_beta   90.00
_cell.angle_gamma   90.00
#
_symmetry.space_group_name_H-M   'P 1'
#
loop_
_entity.id
_entity.type
_entity.pdbx_description
1 polymer ?
#
loop_
_entity_poly.entity_id
_entity_poly.type
_entity_poly.pdbx_seq_one_letter_code
_entity_poly.pdbx_strand_id
1 'polypeptide(L)'
;GAPVTKIGGKSLWPIQATILEIPPPIRDHKSAVMIFGAWLGGTHPNMELLWNNIVDQIQDLYENGIILKLNDHLKIKFNIRVQLITFDLPALAHNCNIIQFNGYDACPVCKTHGYAIGTQIFYPFSQASLIKKTDTDYLRLSTLDLPRFRSHGIKGPIPLTKIMLFPSQIAVDYMHLVCSGHFKTLIVYWNQLLLPDVFEQVSNFLLSITLPHSFGYQFMPLV
;
A
#
# COMPACT_ATOMS: atom_id res chain seq x y z
N GLY A 1 7.15 -0.67 -5.84
CA GLY A 1 8.17 -1.41 -5.09
C GLY A 1 9.41 -1.38 -5.93
N ALA A 2 10.58 -1.49 -5.31
CA ALA A 2 11.85 -1.62 -6.01
C ALA A 2 12.40 -3.03 -5.77
N PRO A 3 13.21 -3.59 -6.68
CA PRO A 3 13.86 -4.85 -6.43
C PRO A 3 14.91 -4.68 -5.32
N VAL A 4 15.03 -5.68 -4.45
CA VAL A 4 15.97 -5.62 -3.31
C VAL A 4 17.42 -5.79 -3.79
N THR A 5 17.65 -6.59 -4.82
CA THR A 5 18.98 -6.76 -5.41
C THR A 5 18.88 -7.21 -6.87
N LYS A 6 20.00 -7.08 -7.58
CA LYS A 6 20.18 -7.59 -8.94
C LYS A 6 21.27 -8.66 -8.97
N ILE A 7 20.95 -9.82 -9.54
CA ILE A 7 21.86 -10.97 -9.67
C ILE A 7 21.87 -11.40 -11.13
N GLY A 8 23.01 -11.28 -11.81
CA GLY A 8 23.16 -11.73 -13.20
C GLY A 8 22.14 -11.15 -14.18
N GLY A 9 21.83 -9.86 -14.06
CA GLY A 9 20.81 -9.18 -14.88
C GLY A 9 19.35 -9.43 -14.47
N LYS A 10 19.10 -10.32 -13.50
CA LYS A 10 17.78 -10.56 -12.90
C LYS A 10 17.60 -9.69 -11.66
N SER A 11 16.36 -9.33 -11.36
CA SER A 11 15.97 -8.55 -10.19
C SER A 11 15.17 -9.42 -9.22
N LEU A 12 15.46 -9.32 -7.93
CA LEU A 12 14.74 -10.02 -6.86
C LEU A 12 13.66 -9.12 -6.25
N TRP A 13 12.42 -9.62 -6.23
CA TRP A 13 11.24 -8.93 -5.72
C TRP A 13 10.62 -9.79 -4.60
N PRO A 14 10.96 -9.53 -3.33
CA PRO A 14 10.36 -10.26 -2.22
C PRO A 14 8.99 -9.70 -1.86
N ILE A 15 8.12 -10.59 -1.39
CA ILE A 15 6.91 -10.24 -0.64
C ILE A 15 7.24 -10.50 0.83
N GLN A 16 7.15 -9.44 1.63
CA GLN A 16 7.52 -9.45 3.03
C GLN A 16 6.28 -9.21 3.89
N ALA A 17 6.23 -9.85 5.06
CA ALA A 17 5.20 -9.57 6.05
C ALA A 17 5.69 -9.83 7.47
N THR A 18 4.92 -9.32 8.43
CA THR A 18 5.15 -9.45 9.87
C THR A 18 3.84 -9.88 10.55
N ILE A 19 3.92 -10.64 11.63
CA ILE A 19 2.74 -10.98 12.45
C ILE A 19 2.37 -9.78 13.31
N LEU A 20 1.11 -9.34 13.25
CA LEU A 20 0.67 -8.12 13.92
C LEU A 20 0.56 -8.27 15.43
N GLU A 21 0.26 -9.48 15.90
CA GLU A 21 0.12 -9.86 17.31
C GLU A 21 1.47 -9.83 18.06
N ILE A 22 2.59 -9.75 17.33
CA ILE A 22 3.91 -9.55 17.94
C ILE A 22 4.02 -8.09 18.42
N PRO A 23 4.46 -7.84 19.68
CA PRO A 23 4.63 -6.48 20.20
C PRO A 23 5.56 -5.63 19.32
N PRO A 24 5.27 -4.32 19.14
CA PRO A 24 6.02 -3.45 18.22
C PRO A 24 7.56 -3.50 18.36
N PRO A 25 8.16 -3.47 19.58
CA PRO A 25 9.62 -3.51 19.70
C PRO A 25 10.26 -4.76 19.09
N ILE A 26 9.54 -5.89 19.09
CA ILE A 26 10.00 -7.16 18.52
C ILE A 26 9.61 -7.23 17.03
N ARG A 27 8.37 -6.81 16.71
CA ARG A 27 7.81 -6.85 15.36
C ARG A 27 8.56 -5.96 14.37
N ASP A 28 9.05 -4.82 14.83
CA ASP A 28 9.74 -3.83 14.00
C ASP A 28 11.23 -4.19 13.82
N HIS A 29 11.73 -5.21 14.53
CA HIS A 29 13.07 -5.73 14.32
C HIS A 29 13.14 -6.54 13.02
N LYS A 30 14.23 -6.38 12.26
CA LYS A 30 14.46 -7.07 10.98
C LYS A 30 14.31 -8.60 11.01
N SER A 31 14.49 -9.24 12.16
CA SER A 31 14.31 -10.70 12.31
C SER A 31 12.84 -11.13 12.40
N ALA A 32 11.91 -10.21 12.66
CA ALA A 32 10.47 -10.48 12.64
C ALA A 32 9.85 -10.33 11.25
N VAL A 33 10.62 -9.80 10.28
CA VAL A 33 10.22 -9.73 8.88
C VAL A 33 10.40 -11.09 8.22
N MET A 34 9.31 -11.68 7.78
CA MET A 34 9.30 -12.94 7.06
C MET A 34 9.17 -12.71 5.56
N ILE A 35 9.77 -13.61 4.77
CA ILE A 35 9.60 -13.63 3.32
C ILE A 35 8.50 -14.64 2.99
N PHE A 36 7.38 -14.15 2.48
CA PHE A 36 6.20 -14.97 2.09
C PHE A 36 6.31 -15.48 0.64
N GLY A 37 7.11 -14.81 -0.17
CA GLY A 37 7.36 -15.19 -1.54
C GLY A 37 8.46 -14.34 -2.15
N ALA A 38 8.99 -14.77 -3.28
CA ALA A 38 9.97 -14.01 -4.02
C ALA A 38 9.87 -14.30 -5.52
N TRP A 39 10.01 -13.25 -6.33
CA TRP A 39 10.16 -13.35 -7.76
C TRP A 39 11.59 -12.98 -8.17
N LEU A 40 12.26 -13.88 -8.89
CA LEU A 40 13.57 -13.62 -9.48
C LEU A 40 13.46 -13.68 -11.01
N GLY A 41 13.54 -12.54 -11.67
CA GLY A 41 13.37 -12.46 -13.13
C GLY A 41 14.05 -11.26 -13.76
N GLY A 42 14.26 -11.31 -15.08
CA GLY A 42 14.80 -10.19 -15.85
C GLY A 42 13.82 -9.03 -16.03
N THR A 43 12.54 -9.26 -15.75
CA THR A 43 11.44 -8.31 -15.88
C THR A 43 10.66 -8.20 -14.57
N HIS A 44 9.72 -7.25 -14.52
CA HIS A 44 8.77 -7.15 -13.41
C HIS A 44 7.99 -8.46 -13.21
N PRO A 45 7.59 -8.77 -11.97
CA PRO A 45 6.82 -9.99 -11.69
C PRO A 45 5.52 -10.04 -12.50
N ASN A 46 5.21 -11.22 -13.02
CA ASN A 46 3.83 -11.54 -13.36
C ASN A 46 3.08 -11.72 -12.04
N MET A 47 2.29 -10.70 -11.67
CA MET A 47 1.63 -10.64 -10.37
C MET A 47 0.56 -11.71 -10.21
N GLU A 48 -0.11 -12.11 -11.28
CA GLU A 48 -1.07 -13.20 -11.21
C GLU A 48 -0.39 -14.51 -10.81
N LEU A 49 0.72 -14.86 -11.48
CA LEU A 49 1.51 -16.06 -11.15
C LEU A 49 2.12 -15.98 -9.75
N LEU A 50 2.64 -14.82 -9.35
CA LEU A 50 3.24 -14.65 -8.03
C LEU A 50 2.20 -14.79 -6.92
N TRP A 51 1.01 -14.20 -7.09
CA TRP A 51 -0.01 -14.20 -6.05
C TRP A 51 -0.80 -15.50 -5.96
N ASN A 52 -1.08 -16.20 -7.06
CA ASN A 52 -1.93 -17.41 -7.01
C ASN A 52 -1.45 -18.44 -5.97
N ASN A 53 -0.16 -18.80 -6.00
CA ASN A 53 0.39 -19.76 -5.04
C ASN A 53 0.42 -19.27 -3.59
N ILE A 54 0.61 -17.96 -3.39
CA ILE A 54 0.66 -17.35 -2.05
C ILE A 54 -0.74 -17.25 -1.46
N VAL A 55 -1.71 -16.85 -2.30
CA VAL A 55 -3.11 -16.71 -1.93
C VAL A 55 -3.68 -18.05 -1.51
N ASP A 56 -3.47 -19.11 -2.28
CA ASP A 56 -4.01 -20.44 -1.96
C ASP A 56 -3.43 -20.97 -0.64
N GLN A 57 -2.13 -20.75 -0.38
CA GLN A 57 -1.52 -21.09 0.92
C GLN A 57 -2.09 -20.27 2.07
N ILE A 58 -2.30 -18.96 1.90
CA ILE A 58 -2.90 -18.12 2.94
C ILE A 58 -4.36 -18.53 3.21
N GLN A 59 -5.13 -18.90 2.18
CA GLN A 59 -6.48 -19.42 2.35
C GLN A 59 -6.49 -20.73 3.14
N ASP A 60 -5.58 -21.66 2.83
CA ASP A 60 -5.41 -22.89 3.62
C ASP A 60 -5.06 -22.58 5.09
N LEU A 61 -4.11 -21.67 5.32
CA LEU A 61 -3.75 -21.23 6.68
C LEU A 61 -4.89 -20.51 7.40
N TYR A 62 -5.81 -19.89 6.68
CA TYR A 62 -7.00 -19.27 7.25
C TYR A 62 -8.07 -20.29 7.60
N GLU A 63 -8.34 -21.26 6.73
CA GLU A 63 -9.41 -22.24 6.88
C GLU A 63 -8.98 -23.39 7.79
N ASN A 64 -7.83 -23.98 7.49
CA ASN A 64 -7.31 -25.18 8.14
C ASN A 64 -6.39 -24.85 9.31
N GLY A 65 -5.70 -23.70 9.29
CA GLY A 65 -4.82 -23.25 10.36
C GLY A 65 -3.56 -24.10 10.54
N ILE A 66 -2.71 -23.71 11.49
CA ILE A 66 -1.51 -24.44 11.89
C ILE A 66 -1.65 -24.88 13.35
N ILE A 67 -1.33 -26.13 13.63
CA ILE A 67 -1.28 -26.65 15.01
C ILE A 67 0.16 -26.63 15.50
N LEU A 68 0.43 -25.80 16.50
CA LEU A 68 1.71 -25.79 17.22
C LEU A 68 1.58 -26.65 18.48
N LYS A 69 2.47 -27.64 18.61
CA LYS A 69 2.63 -28.41 19.84
C LYS A 69 3.69 -27.71 20.70
N LEU A 70 3.27 -27.14 21.83
CA LEU A 70 4.20 -26.49 22.76
C LEU A 70 4.85 -27.51 23.69
N ASN A 71 4.09 -28.54 24.05
CA ASN A 71 4.54 -29.75 24.75
C ASN A 71 3.53 -30.88 24.49
N ASP A 72 3.72 -32.04 25.12
CA ASP A 72 2.87 -33.22 24.90
C ASP A 72 1.39 -33.01 25.26
N HIS A 73 1.10 -32.03 26.11
CA HIS A 73 -0.25 -31.78 26.64
C HIS A 73 -0.91 -30.53 26.05
N LEU A 74 -0.15 -29.61 25.45
CA LEU A 74 -0.66 -28.33 24.95
C LEU A 74 -0.46 -28.20 23.45
N LYS A 75 -1.58 -28.23 22.73
CA LYS A 75 -1.68 -27.93 21.31
C LYS A 75 -2.48 -26.65 21.13
N ILE A 76 -1.94 -25.71 20.37
CA ILE A 76 -2.63 -24.47 20.02
C ILE A 76 -2.80 -24.43 18.51
N LYS A 77 -4.03 -24.19 18.05
CA LYS A 77 -4.34 -23.95 16.65
C LYS A 77 -4.34 -22.44 16.39
N PHE A 78 -3.60 -22.03 15.37
CA PHE A 78 -3.57 -20.66 14.87
C PHE A 78 -4.20 -20.62 13.48
N ASN A 79 -5.13 -19.70 13.27
CA ASN A 79 -5.64 -19.36 11.94
C ASN A 79 -4.98 -18.05 11.52
N ILE A 80 -4.44 -18.02 10.30
CA ILE A 80 -3.68 -16.87 9.80
C ILE A 80 -4.51 -16.17 8.73
N ARG A 81 -4.57 -14.84 8.79
CA ARG A 81 -5.22 -14.02 7.77
C ARG A 81 -4.40 -12.78 7.45
N VAL A 82 -4.59 -12.24 6.26
CA VAL A 82 -4.06 -10.92 5.92
C VAL A 82 -4.93 -9.85 6.58
N GLN A 83 -4.31 -9.02 7.40
CA GLN A 83 -4.98 -7.89 8.04
C GLN A 83 -4.86 -6.60 7.22
N LEU A 84 -3.66 -6.30 6.72
CA LEU A 84 -3.38 -5.13 5.89
C LEU A 84 -2.26 -5.48 4.90
N ILE A 85 -2.28 -4.86 3.74
CA ILE A 85 -1.16 -4.85 2.80
C ILE A 85 -0.76 -3.42 2.52
N THR A 86 0.55 -3.15 2.46
CA THR A 86 1.07 -1.84 2.09
C THR A 86 1.88 -1.95 0.80
N PHE A 87 1.71 -0.96 -0.07
CA PHE A 87 2.46 -0.81 -1.30
C PHE A 87 2.72 0.67 -1.53
N ASP A 88 3.88 1.00 -2.10
CA ASP A 88 4.03 2.30 -2.75
C ASP A 88 3.05 2.39 -3.95
N LEU A 89 2.77 3.61 -4.42
CA LEU A 89 1.76 3.80 -5.46
C LEU A 89 2.01 3.01 -6.76
N PRO A 90 3.25 2.90 -7.28
CA PRO A 90 3.53 2.06 -8.45
C PRO A 90 3.26 0.57 -8.19
N ALA A 91 3.70 0.00 -7.05
CA ALA A 91 3.39 -1.40 -6.74
C ALA A 91 1.91 -1.59 -6.49
N LEU A 92 1.22 -0.64 -5.86
CA LEU A 92 -0.23 -0.74 -5.64
C LEU A 92 -0.96 -0.88 -6.97
N ALA A 93 -0.60 -0.05 -7.96
CA ALA A 93 -1.20 -0.10 -9.29
C ALA A 93 -0.96 -1.42 -10.02
N HIS A 94 0.24 -1.99 -9.86
CA HIS A 94 0.62 -3.25 -10.48
C HIS A 94 -0.01 -4.47 -9.79
N ASN A 95 0.05 -4.53 -8.44
CA ASN A 95 -0.49 -5.63 -7.64
C ASN A 95 -2.02 -5.65 -7.61
N CYS A 96 -2.65 -4.48 -7.59
CA CYS A 96 -4.10 -4.36 -7.50
C CYS A 96 -4.78 -4.12 -8.85
N ASN A 97 -4.06 -4.27 -9.96
CA ASN A 97 -4.60 -4.10 -11.32
C ASN A 97 -5.46 -2.82 -11.48
N ILE A 98 -4.96 -1.70 -10.95
CA ILE A 98 -5.58 -0.37 -11.10
C ILE A 98 -4.71 0.56 -11.95
N ILE A 99 -5.27 1.70 -12.36
CA ILE A 99 -4.53 2.79 -13.00
C ILE A 99 -3.45 3.30 -12.04
N GLN A 100 -2.24 3.51 -12.56
CA GLN A 100 -1.14 4.10 -11.82
C GLN A 100 -1.38 5.57 -11.48
N PHE A 101 -0.70 6.07 -10.45
CA PHE A 101 -0.87 7.39 -9.81
C PHE A 101 -0.89 8.63 -10.73
N ASN A 102 -0.51 8.52 -12.00
CA ASN A 102 -0.52 9.60 -12.98
C ASN A 102 -1.62 9.46 -14.04
N GLY A 103 -2.64 8.62 -13.82
CA GLY A 103 -3.79 8.50 -14.71
C GLY A 103 -5.04 9.19 -14.16
N TYR A 104 -6.00 9.49 -15.02
CA TYR A 104 -7.15 10.32 -14.64
C TYR A 104 -7.98 9.76 -13.48
N ASP A 105 -8.14 8.44 -13.35
CA ASP A 105 -8.89 7.82 -12.24
C ASP A 105 -7.97 7.01 -11.31
N ALA A 106 -6.79 7.53 -10.97
CA ALA A 106 -5.75 6.74 -10.30
C ALA A 106 -5.97 6.51 -8.80
N CYS A 107 -6.80 7.30 -8.12
CA CYS A 107 -6.93 7.19 -6.68
C CYS A 107 -7.50 5.82 -6.31
N PRO A 108 -6.85 5.00 -5.45
CA PRO A 108 -7.39 3.69 -5.06
C PRO A 108 -8.64 3.79 -4.19
N VAL A 109 -8.84 4.91 -3.50
CA VAL A 109 -9.82 5.05 -2.40
C VAL A 109 -11.05 5.89 -2.77
N CYS A 110 -10.95 6.84 -3.71
CA CYS A 110 -12.09 7.67 -4.13
C CYS A 110 -12.27 7.68 -5.65
N LYS A 111 -13.43 8.18 -6.09
CA LYS A 111 -13.82 8.25 -7.50
C LYS A 111 -13.45 9.59 -8.16
N THR A 112 -12.51 10.34 -7.58
CA THR A 112 -12.07 11.64 -8.13
C THR A 112 -11.42 11.46 -9.48
N HIS A 113 -11.92 12.18 -10.47
CA HIS A 113 -11.28 12.33 -11.77
C HIS A 113 -10.22 13.43 -11.71
N GLY A 114 -9.03 13.12 -12.22
CA GLY A 114 -7.94 14.05 -12.41
C GLY A 114 -8.02 14.71 -13.79
N TYR A 115 -7.36 15.86 -13.93
CA TYR A 115 -7.30 16.63 -15.17
C TYR A 115 -5.85 16.90 -15.54
N ALA A 116 -5.53 16.81 -16.83
CA ALA A 116 -4.20 17.13 -17.30
C ALA A 116 -3.99 18.64 -17.32
N ILE A 117 -2.93 19.10 -16.68
CA ILE A 117 -2.41 20.47 -16.80
C ILE A 117 -0.93 20.35 -17.17
N GLY A 118 -0.61 20.63 -18.44
CA GLY A 118 0.70 20.32 -19.00
C GLY A 118 0.97 18.81 -18.99
N THR A 119 2.08 18.39 -18.41
CA THR A 119 2.51 16.98 -18.32
C THR A 119 2.09 16.29 -17.03
N GLN A 120 1.35 16.97 -16.15
CA GLN A 120 0.96 16.47 -14.84
C GLN A 120 -0.56 16.27 -14.76
N ILE A 121 -0.99 15.30 -13.95
CA ILE A 121 -2.41 15.09 -13.63
C ILE A 121 -2.69 15.71 -12.26
N PHE A 122 -3.70 16.57 -12.21
CA PHE A 122 -4.16 17.25 -11.01
C PHE A 122 -5.50 16.69 -10.57
N TYR A 123 -5.67 16.41 -9.29
CA TYR A 123 -6.92 15.92 -8.72
C TYR A 123 -7.57 17.04 -7.91
N PRO A 124 -8.54 17.78 -8.50
CA PRO A 124 -9.18 18.88 -7.79
C PRO A 124 -10.05 18.34 -6.66
N PHE A 125 -9.97 19.01 -5.51
CA PHE A 125 -10.95 18.78 -4.45
C PHE A 125 -12.34 19.17 -4.96
N SER A 126 -13.28 18.23 -4.86
CA SER A 126 -14.65 18.36 -5.38
C SER A 126 -15.58 17.41 -4.62
N GLN A 127 -16.90 17.56 -4.77
CA GLN A 127 -17.87 16.62 -4.18
C GLN A 127 -17.60 15.16 -4.59
N ALA A 128 -17.11 14.92 -5.81
CA ALA A 128 -16.70 13.58 -6.26
C ALA A 128 -15.57 12.98 -5.40
N SER A 129 -14.73 13.81 -4.77
CA SER A 129 -13.67 13.39 -3.84
C SER A 129 -14.20 12.84 -2.51
N LEU A 130 -15.45 13.16 -2.19
CA LEU A 130 -16.15 12.61 -1.02
C LEU A 130 -16.70 11.20 -1.32
N ILE A 131 -16.86 10.85 -2.59
CA ILE A 131 -17.38 9.53 -2.98
C ILE A 131 -16.24 8.51 -2.93
N LYS A 132 -16.22 7.73 -1.85
CA LYS A 132 -15.26 6.64 -1.65
C LYS A 132 -15.64 5.41 -2.48
N LYS A 133 -14.63 4.68 -2.94
CA LYS A 133 -14.78 3.32 -3.46
C LYS A 133 -14.93 2.36 -2.29
N THR A 134 -15.86 1.42 -2.40
CA THR A 134 -16.06 0.35 -1.43
C THR A 134 -15.42 -0.95 -1.89
N ASP A 135 -15.32 -1.93 -0.99
CA ASP A 135 -14.86 -3.27 -1.37
C ASP A 135 -15.79 -3.93 -2.40
N THR A 136 -17.09 -3.65 -2.29
CA THR A 136 -18.11 -4.10 -3.24
C THR A 136 -17.98 -3.42 -4.60
N ASP A 137 -17.60 -2.13 -4.65
CA ASP A 137 -17.30 -1.44 -5.91
C ASP A 137 -16.17 -2.15 -6.65
N TYR A 138 -15.10 -2.54 -5.95
CA TYR A 138 -13.98 -3.23 -6.60
C TYR A 138 -14.39 -4.58 -7.19
N LEU A 139 -15.04 -5.43 -6.40
CA LEU A 139 -15.50 -6.75 -6.86
C LEU A 139 -16.42 -6.65 -8.07
N ARG A 140 -17.35 -5.69 -8.06
CA ARG A 140 -18.28 -5.46 -9.16
C ARG A 140 -17.61 -4.89 -10.41
N LEU A 141 -16.78 -3.86 -10.26
CA LEU A 141 -16.19 -3.15 -11.40
C LEU A 141 -15.05 -3.93 -12.06
N SER A 142 -14.34 -4.76 -11.29
CA SER A 142 -13.23 -5.57 -11.79
C SER A 142 -13.67 -6.68 -12.76
N THR A 143 -14.94 -7.10 -12.72
CA THR A 143 -15.48 -8.19 -13.55
C THR A 143 -16.25 -7.70 -14.77
N LEU A 144 -16.38 -6.38 -14.95
CA LEU A 144 -17.08 -5.83 -16.10
C LEU A 144 -16.26 -6.01 -17.38
N ASP A 145 -16.77 -6.82 -18.30
CA ASP A 145 -16.21 -6.99 -19.65
C ASP A 145 -16.64 -5.83 -20.55
N LEU A 146 -16.06 -4.65 -20.30
CA LEU A 146 -16.33 -3.44 -21.08
C LEU A 146 -15.08 -3.04 -21.88
N PRO A 147 -15.16 -2.99 -23.23
CA PRO A 147 -14.00 -2.83 -24.12
C PRO A 147 -13.11 -1.59 -23.89
N ARG A 148 -13.56 -0.60 -23.12
CA ARG A 148 -12.89 0.70 -22.96
C ARG A 148 -12.90 1.29 -21.55
N PHE A 149 -13.55 0.66 -20.57
CA PHE A 149 -13.72 1.30 -19.26
C PHE A 149 -12.82 0.69 -18.20
N ARG A 150 -11.76 1.42 -17.87
CA ARG A 150 -11.12 1.34 -16.55
C ARG A 150 -12.01 2.07 -15.56
N SER A 151 -13.19 1.52 -15.28
CA SER A 151 -14.23 2.20 -14.50
C SER A 151 -13.69 2.62 -13.15
N HIS A 152 -13.61 3.94 -12.92
CA HIS A 152 -12.99 4.52 -11.73
C HIS A 152 -11.60 3.96 -11.41
N GLY A 153 -10.81 3.70 -12.45
CA GLY A 153 -9.42 3.28 -12.35
C GLY A 153 -9.17 1.78 -12.18
N ILE A 154 -10.21 0.94 -12.12
CA ILE A 154 -10.04 -0.51 -11.96
C ILE A 154 -9.91 -1.15 -13.34
N LYS A 155 -8.86 -1.95 -13.57
CA LYS A 155 -8.58 -2.55 -14.89
C LYS A 155 -9.04 -4.00 -14.99
N GLY A 156 -9.22 -4.70 -13.87
CA GLY A 156 -9.65 -6.10 -13.86
C GLY A 156 -9.51 -6.76 -12.48
N PRO A 157 -9.81 -8.06 -12.37
CA PRO A 157 -9.71 -8.79 -11.12
C PRO A 157 -8.24 -9.03 -10.75
N ILE A 158 -8.01 -9.41 -9.50
CA ILE A 158 -6.69 -9.79 -8.97
C ILE A 158 -6.84 -10.99 -8.02
N PRO A 159 -5.84 -11.89 -7.91
CA PRO A 159 -5.90 -12.99 -6.95
C PRO A 159 -6.02 -12.53 -5.48
N LEU A 160 -5.47 -11.37 -5.15
CA LEU A 160 -5.47 -10.82 -3.79
C LEU A 160 -6.86 -10.65 -3.19
N THR A 161 -7.92 -10.44 -3.98
CA THR A 161 -9.29 -10.29 -3.44
C THR A 161 -9.81 -11.53 -2.74
N LYS A 162 -9.16 -12.70 -2.90
CA LYS A 162 -9.50 -13.92 -2.16
C LYS A 162 -9.09 -13.86 -0.68
N ILE A 163 -8.09 -13.05 -0.32
CA ILE A 163 -7.50 -12.99 1.03
C ILE A 163 -7.53 -11.60 1.66
N MET A 164 -7.93 -10.57 0.89
CA MET A 164 -8.05 -9.20 1.38
C MET A 164 -9.20 -8.44 0.70
N LEU A 165 -9.71 -7.44 1.40
CA LEU A 165 -10.68 -6.47 0.92
C LEU A 165 -9.97 -5.23 0.35
N PHE A 166 -10.38 -4.77 -0.83
CA PHE A 166 -9.82 -3.59 -1.48
C PHE A 166 -10.90 -2.53 -1.75
N PRO A 167 -10.73 -1.26 -1.31
CA PRO A 167 -9.50 -0.68 -0.78
C PRO A 167 -9.32 -0.79 0.74
N SER A 168 -10.27 -1.35 1.48
CA SER A 168 -10.32 -1.23 2.95
C SER A 168 -9.10 -1.81 3.69
N GLN A 169 -8.43 -2.82 3.13
CA GLN A 169 -7.23 -3.42 3.73
C GLN A 169 -5.92 -2.98 3.07
N ILE A 170 -5.94 -1.95 2.21
CA ILE A 170 -4.72 -1.31 1.72
C ILE A 170 -4.29 -0.21 2.70
N ALA A 171 -3.17 -0.44 3.37
CA ALA A 171 -2.54 0.54 4.22
C ALA A 171 -1.79 1.58 3.37
N VAL A 172 -2.00 2.84 3.73
CA VAL A 172 -1.27 3.98 3.18
C VAL A 172 0.22 3.84 3.53
N ASP A 173 1.08 3.95 2.52
CA ASP A 173 2.53 3.80 2.70
C ASP A 173 3.13 5.03 3.41
N TYR A 174 3.20 4.94 4.74
CA TYR A 174 3.76 5.96 5.61
C TYR A 174 5.22 6.32 5.24
N MET A 175 6.02 5.32 4.84
CA MET A 175 7.44 5.53 4.54
C MET A 175 7.62 6.44 3.33
N HIS A 176 6.93 6.17 2.23
CA HIS A 176 7.05 6.99 1.02
C HIS A 176 6.28 8.31 1.13
N LEU A 177 5.11 8.33 1.79
CA LEU A 177 4.28 9.52 1.87
C LEU A 177 4.79 10.52 2.90
N VAL A 178 5.18 10.05 4.09
CA VAL A 178 5.56 10.92 5.22
C VAL A 178 7.07 10.98 5.39
N CYS A 179 7.74 9.83 5.49
CA CYS A 179 9.17 9.79 5.81
C CYS A 179 10.11 10.12 4.65
N SER A 180 9.68 9.92 3.39
CA SER A 180 10.54 10.13 2.21
C SER A 180 10.33 11.51 1.54
N GLY A 181 9.50 12.39 2.13
CA GLY A 181 9.43 13.81 1.75
C GLY A 181 8.29 14.23 0.84
N HIS A 182 7.37 13.33 0.44
CA HIS A 182 6.18 13.77 -0.32
C HIS A 182 5.33 14.75 0.51
N PHE A 183 5.08 14.42 1.77
CA PHE A 183 4.36 15.30 2.70
C PHE A 183 5.08 16.64 2.91
N LYS A 184 6.42 16.64 2.98
CA LYS A 184 7.22 17.88 3.04
C LYS A 184 6.96 18.77 1.82
N THR A 185 6.89 18.19 0.63
CA THR A 185 6.62 18.93 -0.61
C THR A 185 5.24 19.58 -0.57
N LEU A 186 4.21 18.83 -0.14
CA LEU A 186 2.84 19.36 0.00
C LEU A 186 2.78 20.52 1.00
N ILE A 187 3.44 20.35 2.15
CA ILE A 187 3.52 21.38 3.20
C ILE A 187 4.12 22.68 2.65
N VAL A 188 5.22 22.63 1.89
CA VAL A 188 5.84 23.82 1.28
C VAL A 188 4.88 24.56 0.34
N TYR A 189 4.09 23.84 -0.46
CA TYR A 189 3.09 24.48 -1.32
C TYR A 189 1.93 25.06 -0.52
N TRP A 190 1.43 24.34 0.49
CA TRP A 190 0.34 24.81 1.33
C TRP A 190 0.72 26.00 2.19
N ASN A 191 2.00 26.12 2.56
CA ASN A 191 2.52 27.26 3.32
C ASN A 191 2.05 28.61 2.76
N GLN A 192 2.06 28.73 1.44
CA GLN A 192 1.65 29.95 0.73
C GLN A 192 0.16 30.30 0.89
N LEU A 193 -0.64 29.38 1.43
CA LEU A 193 -2.09 29.48 1.60
C LEU A 193 -2.50 29.58 3.08
N LEU A 194 -1.57 29.40 4.03
CA LEU A 194 -1.89 29.38 5.46
C LEU A 194 -1.90 30.80 6.05
N LEU A 195 -2.85 31.05 6.95
CA LEU A 195 -2.83 32.24 7.80
C LEU A 195 -1.70 32.10 8.85
N PRO A 196 -1.11 33.21 9.34
CA PRO A 196 0.02 33.18 10.28
C PRO A 196 -0.23 32.33 11.53
N ASP A 197 -1.40 32.44 12.16
CA ASP A 197 -1.72 31.68 13.38
C ASP A 197 -1.85 30.17 13.11
N VAL A 198 -2.38 29.80 11.93
CA VAL A 198 -2.50 28.40 11.51
C VAL A 198 -1.13 27.82 11.18
N PHE A 199 -0.29 28.61 10.53
CA PHE A 199 1.09 28.25 10.24
C PHE A 199 1.88 27.91 11.51
N GLU A 200 1.76 28.72 12.57
CA GLU A 200 2.46 28.48 13.84
C GLU A 200 2.00 27.16 14.48
N GLN A 201 0.69 26.91 14.50
CA GLN A 201 0.12 25.66 15.00
C GLN A 201 0.61 24.44 14.21
N VAL A 202 0.60 24.52 12.88
CA VAL A 202 1.08 23.45 12.00
C VAL A 202 2.58 23.22 12.21
N SER A 203 3.38 24.27 12.28
CA SER A 203 4.83 24.18 12.50
C SER A 203 5.16 23.49 13.83
N ASN A 204 4.50 23.91 14.92
CA ASN A 204 4.67 23.30 16.24
C ASN A 204 4.27 21.81 16.25
N PHE A 205 3.17 21.46 15.59
CA PHE A 205 2.76 20.06 15.44
C PHE A 205 3.80 19.25 14.66
N LEU A 206 4.27 19.75 13.52
CA LEU A 206 5.25 19.06 12.68
C LEU A 206 6.59 18.83 13.40
N LEU A 207 7.05 19.79 14.19
CA LEU A 207 8.26 19.67 15.01
C LEU A 207 8.14 18.62 16.12
N SER A 208 6.92 18.30 16.57
CA SER A 208 6.68 17.24 17.56
C SER A 208 6.79 15.82 16.97
N ILE A 209 6.74 15.68 15.64
CA ILE A 209 6.79 14.38 14.98
C ILE A 209 8.22 13.86 14.97
N THR A 210 8.45 12.74 15.66
CA THR A 210 9.72 12.01 15.60
C THR A 210 9.67 10.98 14.48
N LEU A 211 10.54 11.12 13.48
CA LEU A 211 10.70 10.12 12.42
C LEU A 211 11.60 8.96 12.88
N PRO A 212 11.48 7.77 12.26
CA PRO A 212 12.40 6.67 12.52
C PRO A 212 13.86 7.08 12.28
N HIS A 213 14.79 6.55 13.08
CA HIS A 213 16.22 6.95 13.09
C HIS A 213 16.92 6.90 11.72
N SER A 214 16.42 6.11 10.77
CA SER A 214 16.95 6.01 9.41
C SER A 214 16.64 7.22 8.52
N PHE A 215 15.75 8.12 8.93
CA PHE A 215 15.39 9.33 8.19
C PHE A 215 16.06 10.55 8.83
N GLY A 216 17.06 11.11 8.13
CA GLY A 216 17.92 12.16 8.65
C GLY A 216 17.38 13.60 8.58
N TYR A 217 16.07 13.79 8.45
CA TYR A 217 15.48 15.14 8.45
C TYR A 217 14.33 15.24 9.45
N GLN A 218 14.18 16.41 10.06
CA GLN A 218 12.95 16.81 10.74
C GLN A 218 12.07 17.56 9.75
N PHE A 219 10.75 17.53 9.96
CA PHE A 219 9.90 18.51 9.29
C PHE A 219 10.45 19.89 9.64
N MET A 220 11.08 20.55 8.68
CA MET A 220 11.62 21.88 8.89
C MET A 220 10.44 22.79 9.24
N PRO A 221 10.66 23.82 10.08
CA PRO A 221 9.71 24.90 10.17
C PRO A 221 9.36 25.31 8.74
N LEU A 222 8.08 25.43 8.46
CA LEU A 222 7.69 26.26 7.34
C LEU A 222 8.37 27.62 7.58
N VAL A 223 9.10 28.14 6.60
CA VAL A 223 9.70 29.48 6.64
C VAL A 223 9.02 30.29 5.57
#